data_AF-A0A966D4F3-F1
#
_entry.id   AF-A0A966D4F3-F1
#
_cell.length_a   1.000
_cell.length_b   1.000
_cell.length_c   1.000
_cell.angle_alpha   90.00
_cell.angle_beta   90.00
_cell.angle_gamma   90.00
#
_symmetry.space_group_name_H-M   'P 1'
#
loop_
_entity.id
_entity.type
_entity.pdbx_description
1 polymer ?
#
loop_
_entity_poly.entity_id
_entity_poly.type
_entity_poly.pdbx_seq_one_letter_code
_entity_poly.pdbx_strand_id
1 'polypeptide(L)'
;LSMARNICLTHHEKWDGSGYPSGMKGTEIPWEGRITAIADIYDALRSPRAYKDPLAHAHTMKIITEGDGRVKPDHFDPEVFHAFISLSDTFEAIYEGTSCG
;
A
#
# COMPACT_ATOMS: atom_id res chain seq x y z
N LEU A 1 -13.43 -15.96 -9.19
CA LEU A 1 -14.13 -14.64 -9.22
C LEU A 1 -14.38 -14.03 -7.83
N SER A 2 -14.14 -14.73 -6.71
CA SER A 2 -14.32 -14.20 -5.35
C SER A 2 -13.24 -13.22 -4.88
N MET A 3 -11.96 -13.47 -5.22
CA MET A 3 -10.81 -12.65 -4.80
C MET A 3 -10.89 -11.20 -5.27
N ALA A 4 -11.15 -10.96 -6.57
CA ALA A 4 -11.22 -9.61 -7.11
C ALA A 4 -12.35 -8.77 -6.46
N ARG A 5 -13.46 -9.42 -6.09
CA ARG A 5 -14.57 -8.77 -5.38
C ARG A 5 -14.17 -8.40 -3.95
N ASN A 6 -13.48 -9.28 -3.23
CA ASN A 6 -12.98 -8.97 -1.88
C ASN A 6 -11.98 -7.82 -1.93
N ILE A 7 -11.04 -7.82 -2.87
CA ILE A 7 -10.08 -6.72 -3.05
C ILE A 7 -10.79 -5.38 -3.29
N CYS A 8 -11.76 -5.32 -4.20
CA CYS A 8 -12.54 -4.09 -4.43
C CYS A 8 -13.32 -3.63 -3.18
N LEU A 9 -13.78 -4.56 -2.34
CA LEU A 9 -14.55 -4.25 -1.14
C LEU A 9 -13.69 -3.91 0.08
N THR A 10 -12.44 -4.40 0.16
CA THR A 10 -11.62 -4.29 1.38
C THR A 10 -10.36 -3.44 1.22
N HIS A 11 -9.96 -3.00 0.03
CA HIS A 11 -8.74 -2.18 -0.13
C HIS A 11 -8.83 -0.78 0.51
N HIS A 12 -10.04 -0.34 0.88
CA HIS A 12 -10.27 0.88 1.66
C HIS A 12 -10.36 0.62 3.18
N GLU A 13 -10.32 -0.65 3.61
CA GLU A 13 -10.16 -1.00 5.01
C GLU A 13 -8.73 -0.69 5.45
N LYS A 14 -8.57 -0.21 6.68
CA LYS A 14 -7.27 0.14 7.24
C LYS A 14 -7.07 -0.66 8.50
N TRP A 15 -5.81 -1.03 8.78
CA TRP A 15 -5.48 -1.83 9.96
C TRP A 15 -5.93 -1.18 11.27
N ASP A 16 -5.83 0.16 11.38
CA ASP A 16 -6.33 0.97 12.49
C ASP A 16 -7.86 1.04 12.60
N GLY A 17 -8.59 0.53 11.60
CA GLY A 17 -10.03 0.56 11.37
C GLY A 17 -10.63 1.94 11.25
N SER A 18 -9.86 2.90 10.76
CA SER A 18 -10.39 4.14 10.19
C SER A 18 -10.84 3.95 8.73
N GLY A 19 -10.75 2.72 8.21
CA GLY A 19 -11.18 2.34 6.88
C GLY A 19 -12.69 2.12 6.77
N TYR A 20 -13.16 1.97 5.53
CA TYR A 20 -14.57 1.74 5.19
C TYR A 20 -14.63 0.72 4.03
N PRO A 21 -15.74 -0.02 3.82
CA PRO A 21 -17.10 0.16 4.34
C PRO A 21 -17.48 -0.65 5.60
N SER A 22 -16.69 -1.64 6.00
CA SER A 22 -16.96 -2.55 7.11
C SER A 22 -16.26 -2.16 8.41
N GLY A 23 -15.25 -1.29 8.35
CA GLY A 23 -14.52 -0.80 9.53
C GLY A 23 -13.70 -1.89 10.21
N MET A 24 -13.23 -2.87 9.43
CA MET A 24 -12.49 -4.03 9.93
C MET A 24 -11.17 -3.58 10.55
N LYS A 25 -10.82 -4.15 11.71
CA LYS A 25 -9.56 -3.85 12.39
C LYS A 25 -8.66 -5.06 12.46
N GLY A 26 -7.36 -4.80 12.33
CA GLY A 26 -6.35 -5.80 12.63
C GLY A 26 -6.59 -7.11 11.88
N THR A 27 -6.76 -8.17 12.66
CA THR A 27 -6.90 -9.53 12.14
C THR A 27 -8.22 -9.82 11.41
N GLU A 28 -9.21 -8.92 11.52
CA GLU A 28 -10.49 -9.05 10.79
C GLU A 28 -10.31 -8.83 9.28
N ILE A 29 -9.30 -8.06 8.88
CA ILE A 29 -8.95 -7.87 7.47
C ILE A 29 -8.29 -9.18 6.98
N PRO A 30 -8.77 -9.79 5.89
CA PRO A 30 -8.13 -10.98 5.34
C PRO A 30 -6.72 -10.68 4.86
N TRP A 31 -5.83 -11.68 4.89
CA TRP A 31 -4.40 -11.53 4.58
C TRP A 31 -4.15 -10.84 3.23
N GLU A 32 -4.91 -11.22 2.20
CA GLU A 32 -4.84 -10.58 0.89
C GLU A 32 -5.13 -9.08 0.93
N GLY A 33 -6.11 -8.64 1.73
CA GLY A 33 -6.45 -7.22 1.87
C GLY A 33 -5.31 -6.42 2.50
N ARG A 34 -4.59 -7.01 3.46
CA ARG A 34 -3.46 -6.35 4.14
C ARG A 34 -2.27 -6.15 3.20
N ILE A 35 -1.95 -7.15 2.38
CA ILE A 35 -0.90 -7.05 1.37
C ILE A 35 -1.29 -6.07 0.27
N THR A 36 -2.53 -6.17 -0.23
CA THR A 36 -2.98 -5.30 -1.32
C THR A 36 -3.03 -3.83 -0.88
N ALA A 37 -3.36 -3.52 0.38
CA ALA A 37 -3.40 -2.15 0.89
C ALA A 37 -2.04 -1.42 0.80
N ILE A 38 -0.94 -2.09 1.19
CA ILE A 38 0.40 -1.46 1.09
C ILE A 38 0.88 -1.37 -0.35
N ALA A 39 0.59 -2.38 -1.17
CA ALA A 39 0.96 -2.38 -2.59
C ALA A 39 0.21 -1.28 -3.37
N ASP A 40 -1.08 -1.09 -3.11
CA ASP A 40 -1.91 -0.06 -3.73
C ASP A 40 -1.44 1.35 -3.37
N ILE A 41 -1.09 1.59 -2.10
CA ILE A 41 -0.54 2.88 -1.68
C ILE A 41 0.83 3.14 -2.33
N TYR A 42 1.72 2.14 -2.36
CA TYR A 42 3.03 2.29 -2.98
C TYR A 42 2.89 2.62 -4.48
N ASP A 43 2.05 1.87 -5.21
CA ASP A 43 1.79 2.11 -6.62
C ASP A 43 1.10 3.45 -6.86
N ALA A 44 0.11 3.83 -6.04
CA ALA A 44 -0.58 5.12 -6.16
C ALA A 44 0.33 6.33 -5.93
N LEU A 45 1.38 6.19 -5.09
CA LEU A 45 2.39 7.24 -4.86
C LEU A 45 3.43 7.29 -5.99
N ARG A 46 3.75 6.14 -6.59
CA ARG A 46 4.75 5.98 -7.66
C ARG A 46 4.19 6.23 -9.05
N SER A 47 2.90 6.01 -9.28
CA SER A 47 2.27 6.13 -10.58
C SER A 47 2.02 7.59 -10.98
N PRO A 48 2.31 7.97 -12.24
CA PRO A 48 2.03 9.32 -12.74
C PRO A 48 0.52 9.55 -12.80
N ARG A 49 0.05 10.66 -12.21
CA ARG A 49 -1.34 11.12 -12.35
C ARG A 49 -1.35 12.45 -13.08
N ALA A 50 -2.43 12.77 -13.79
CA ALA A 50 -2.56 13.96 -14.63
C ALA A 50 -2.29 15.32 -13.92
N TYR A 51 -2.17 15.32 -12.58
CA TYR A 51 -1.95 16.52 -11.76
C TYR A 51 -0.80 16.36 -10.75
N LYS A 52 -0.03 15.26 -10.79
CA LYS A 52 1.05 15.01 -9.82
C LYS A 52 2.14 14.14 -10.44
N ASP A 53 3.37 14.64 -10.39
CA ASP A 53 4.55 13.88 -10.79
C ASP A 53 4.73 12.63 -9.90
N PRO A 54 5.19 11.52 -10.48
CA PRO A 54 5.47 10.29 -9.74
C PRO A 54 6.55 10.55 -8.68
N LEU A 55 6.34 10.06 -7.46
CA LEU A 55 7.31 10.20 -6.38
C LEU A 55 8.45 9.19 -6.52
N ALA A 56 9.68 9.62 -6.24
CA ALA A 56 10.84 8.74 -6.18
C ALA A 56 10.71 7.69 -5.06
N HIS A 57 11.37 6.53 -5.22
CA HIS A 57 11.35 5.43 -4.24
C HIS A 57 11.58 5.90 -2.81
N ALA A 58 12.68 6.62 -2.59
CA ALA A 58 13.05 7.12 -1.28
C ALA A 58 11.97 7.99 -0.64
N HIS A 59 11.27 8.80 -1.43
CA HIS A 59 10.18 9.65 -0.92
C HIS A 59 8.94 8.83 -0.62
N THR A 60 8.57 7.87 -1.48
CA THR A 60 7.46 6.95 -1.22
C THR A 60 7.70 6.12 0.05
N MET A 61 8.90 5.57 0.22
CA MET A 61 9.28 4.83 1.42
C MET A 61 9.20 5.71 2.67
N LYS A 62 9.63 6.98 2.57
CA LYS A 62 9.49 7.95 3.67
C LYS A 62 8.03 8.22 4.03
N ILE A 63 7.15 8.38 3.04
CA ILE A 63 5.70 8.57 3.29
C ILE A 63 5.09 7.33 3.95
N ILE A 64 5.47 6.13 3.51
CA ILE A 64 4.96 4.87 4.08
C ILE A 64 5.47 4.69 5.52
N THR A 65 6.72 5.07 5.82
CA THR A 65 7.37 4.84 7.12
C THR A 65 7.15 5.94 8.15
N GLU A 66 7.12 7.21 7.74
CA GLU A 66 6.94 8.37 8.64
C GLU A 66 5.51 8.91 8.60
N GLY A 67 4.78 8.67 7.51
CA GLY A 67 3.47 9.25 7.24
C GLY A 67 3.52 10.65 6.64
N ASP A 68 2.49 11.01 5.86
CA ASP A 68 2.32 12.34 5.23
C ASP A 68 1.00 13.02 5.63
N GLY A 69 0.33 12.48 6.65
CA GLY A 69 -1.01 12.89 7.09
C GLY A 69 -2.15 12.14 6.40
N ARG A 70 -1.97 11.72 5.13
CA ARG A 70 -2.94 10.87 4.40
C ARG A 70 -2.63 9.39 4.61
N VAL A 71 -1.35 9.05 4.59
CA VAL A 71 -0.81 7.73 4.89
C VAL A 71 -0.19 7.78 6.29
N LYS A 72 -0.42 6.73 7.08
CA LYS A 72 0.18 6.53 8.40
C LYS A 72 0.66 5.09 8.50
N PRO A 73 1.78 4.81 9.19
CA PRO A 73 2.25 3.45 9.43
C PRO A 73 1.18 2.56 10.07
N ASP A 74 0.37 3.13 10.98
CA ASP A 74 -0.71 2.43 11.68
C ASP A 74 -1.86 1.95 10.76
N HIS A 75 -1.92 2.44 9.52
CA HIS A 75 -2.88 1.94 8.53
C HIS A 75 -2.52 0.53 8.02
N PHE A 76 -1.28 0.08 8.24
CA PHE A 76 -0.77 -1.19 7.72
C PHE A 76 -0.60 -2.23 8.83
N ASP A 77 -0.74 -3.50 8.47
CA ASP A 77 -0.37 -4.61 9.34
C ASP A 77 1.14 -4.57 9.60
N PRO A 78 1.61 -4.58 10.86
CA PRO A 78 3.03 -4.58 11.20
C PRO A 78 3.83 -5.69 10.49
N GLU A 79 3.29 -6.91 10.39
CA GLU A 79 4.00 -8.03 9.76
C GLU A 79 4.21 -7.78 8.26
N VAL A 80 3.17 -7.31 7.59
CA VAL A 80 3.21 -6.96 6.17
C VAL A 80 4.10 -5.75 5.93
N PHE A 81 4.03 -4.75 6.80
CA PHE A 81 4.85 -3.55 6.74
C PHE A 81 6.35 -3.86 6.89
N HIS A 82 6.73 -4.71 7.85
CA HIS A 82 8.11 -5.16 8.01
C HIS A 82 8.60 -5.99 6.81
N ALA A 83 7.76 -6.89 6.29
CA ALA A 83 8.08 -7.64 5.09
C ALA A 83 8.27 -6.72 3.88
N PHE A 84 7.42 -5.70 3.73
CA PHE A 84 7.50 -4.71 2.66
C PHE A 84 8.78 -3.88 2.72
N ILE A 85 9.15 -3.38 3.90
CA ILE A 85 10.43 -2.65 4.09
C ILE A 85 11.62 -3.54 3.74
N SER A 86 11.60 -4.80 4.14
CA SER A 86 12.68 -5.74 3.84
C SER A 86 12.81 -6.04 2.35
N LEU A 87 11.74 -5.83 1.58
CA LEU A 87 11.67 -6.06 0.13
C LEU A 87 11.73 -4.76 -0.69
N SER A 88 11.90 -3.59 -0.07
CA SER A 88 11.80 -2.29 -0.74
C SER A 88 12.71 -2.17 -1.96
N ASP A 89 13.94 -2.67 -1.84
CA ASP A 89 14.95 -2.64 -2.92
C ASP A 89 14.51 -3.50 -4.12
N THR A 90 13.79 -4.60 -3.85
CA THR A 90 13.22 -5.44 -4.90
C THR A 90 12.06 -4.73 -5.61
N PHE A 91 11.24 -3.97 -4.87
CA PHE A 91 10.17 -3.15 -5.47
C PHE A 91 10.72 -2.00 -6.33
N GLU A 92 11.84 -1.40 -5.94
CA GLU A 92 12.53 -0.40 -6.75
C GLU A 92 13.04 -1.02 -8.06
N ALA A 93 13.75 -2.15 -7.96
CA ALA A 93 14.28 -2.87 -9.12
C ALA A 93 13.19 -3.33 -10.10
N ILE A 94 12.04 -3.81 -9.61
CA ILE A 94 10.91 -4.19 -10.47
C ILE A 94 10.35 -2.97 -11.19
N TYR A 95 10.12 -1.86 -10.49
CA TYR A 95 9.55 -0.67 -11.11
C TYR A 95 10.48 -0.06 -12.16
N GLU A 96 11.79 0.02 -11.89
CA GLU A 96 12.77 0.48 -12.87
C GLU A 96 12.88 -0.49 -14.05
N GLY A 97 12.92 -1.80 -13.79
CA GLY A 97 12.96 -2.84 -14.83
C GLY A 97 11.72 -2.87 -15.73
N THR A 98 10.56 -2.43 -15.24
CA THR A 98 9.31 -2.38 -16.01
C THR A 98 9.13 -1.04 -16.77
N SER A 99 9.89 0.00 -16.39
CA SER A 99 9.89 1.31 -17.07
C SER A 99 10.68 1.34 -18.39
N CYS A 100 11.28 0.22 -18.78
CA CYS A 100 11.85 0.03 -20.11
C CYS A 100 10.79 -0.56 -21.06
N GLY A 101 9.95 0.32 -21.61
CA GLY A 101 8.93 0.00 -22.63
C GLY A 101 8.54 1.22 -23.42
#